data_AF-A0A942TAN1-F1
#
_entry.id   AF-A0A942TAN1-F1
#
_cell.length_a   1.000
_cell.length_b   1.000
_cell.length_c   1.000
_cell.angle_alpha   90.00
_cell.angle_beta   90.00
_cell.angle_gamma   90.00
#
_symmetry.space_group_name_H-M   'P 1'
#
loop_
_entity.id
_entity.type
_entity.pdbx_description
1 polymer ?
#
loop_
_entity_poly.entity_id
_entity_poly.type
_entity_poly.pdbx_seq_one_letter_code
_entity_poly.pdbx_strand_id
1 'polypeptide(L)'
;MDGKTHFIVGGITGIGVATYVGVELPTAFSFTLLGACIGLVPDLDVKGTLSNKISLNKNWIITLLALLGLLILVNSFIVYKDIDRWLGFGLGLALMIVPSFLIKQKYMLLLTGAASLIIGIYQQNTWLTMLGIYICIAALLPHRSLTHSLIGLIYFSFIGYYLEKDFQMNGLSLLCAASYASHLILDMKIFPKNRKGVKLLQPFSKFEI
;
A
#
# COMPACT_ATOMS: atom_id res chain seq x y z
N MET A 1 12.61 2.12 -12.20
CA MET A 1 12.62 0.81 -12.88
C MET A 1 11.19 0.26 -12.89
N ASP A 2 10.93 -1.01 -13.21
CA ASP A 2 9.58 -1.58 -13.13
C ASP A 2 9.39 -2.38 -11.82
N GLY A 3 8.13 -2.57 -11.42
CA GLY A 3 7.81 -3.27 -10.17
C GLY A 3 8.36 -4.70 -10.11
N LYS A 4 8.49 -5.40 -11.25
CA LYS A 4 9.08 -6.74 -11.26
C LYS A 4 10.53 -6.72 -10.81
N THR A 5 11.31 -5.74 -11.28
CA THR A 5 12.71 -5.64 -10.88
C THR A 5 12.83 -5.30 -9.40
N HIS A 6 12.02 -4.38 -8.89
CA HIS A 6 12.00 -4.05 -7.46
C HIS A 6 11.62 -5.26 -6.58
N PHE A 7 10.65 -6.07 -7.01
CA PHE A 7 10.27 -7.30 -6.32
C PHE A 7 11.42 -8.33 -6.29
N ILE A 8 12.06 -8.57 -7.44
CA ILE A 8 13.16 -9.53 -7.55
C ILE A 8 14.35 -9.09 -6.71
N VAL A 9 14.79 -7.83 -6.86
CA VAL A 9 15.95 -7.31 -6.12
C VAL A 9 15.66 -7.24 -4.64
N GLY A 10 14.47 -6.83 -4.22
CA GLY A 10 14.07 -6.88 -2.82
C GLY A 10 14.14 -8.29 -2.23
N GLY A 11 13.75 -9.32 -3.01
CA GLY A 11 13.87 -10.72 -2.62
C GLY A 11 15.33 -11.19 -2.53
N ILE A 12 16.18 -10.82 -3.48
CA ILE A 12 17.63 -11.08 -3.43
C ILE A 12 18.25 -10.42 -2.20
N THR A 13 17.85 -9.19 -1.88
CA THR A 13 18.27 -8.53 -0.64
C THR A 13 17.82 -9.33 0.59
N GLY A 14 16.62 -9.89 0.56
CA GLY A 14 16.14 -10.77 1.63
C GLY A 14 16.98 -12.03 1.83
N ILE A 15 17.40 -12.67 0.74
CA ILE A 15 18.37 -13.79 0.79
C ILE A 15 19.68 -13.31 1.42
N GLY A 16 20.22 -12.17 0.98
CA GLY A 16 21.47 -11.62 1.50
C GLY A 16 21.43 -11.28 2.98
N VAL A 17 20.30 -10.77 3.48
CA VAL A 17 20.11 -10.51 4.91
C VAL A 17 19.98 -11.83 5.69
N ALA A 18 19.23 -12.79 5.16
CA ALA A 18 19.09 -14.11 5.78
C ALA A 18 20.43 -14.83 5.94
N THR A 19 21.28 -14.79 4.91
CA THR A 19 22.62 -15.39 4.96
C THR A 19 23.55 -14.64 5.92
N TYR A 20 23.50 -13.31 5.93
CA TYR A 20 24.30 -12.48 6.84
C TYR A 20 23.96 -12.74 8.32
N VAL A 21 22.67 -12.87 8.64
CA VAL A 21 22.21 -13.14 10.02
C VAL A 21 22.37 -14.61 10.40
N GLY A 22 22.48 -15.51 9.42
CA GLY A 22 22.65 -16.95 9.65
C GLY A 22 21.37 -17.66 10.06
N VAL A 23 20.22 -17.26 9.49
CA VAL A 23 18.93 -17.90 9.78
C VAL A 23 18.76 -19.25 9.07
N GLU A 24 17.94 -20.12 9.64
CA GLU A 24 17.60 -21.41 9.03
C GLU A 24 16.81 -21.26 7.71
N LEU A 25 16.81 -22.32 6.90
CA LEU A 25 16.22 -22.31 5.56
C LEU A 25 14.74 -21.88 5.50
N PRO A 26 13.83 -22.33 6.39
CA PRO A 26 12.44 -21.87 6.38
C PRO A 26 12.32 -20.36 6.64
N THR A 27 13.14 -19.84 7.56
CA THR A 27 13.20 -18.41 7.88
C THR A 27 13.81 -17.61 6.73
N ALA A 28 14.83 -18.14 6.06
CA ALA A 28 15.43 -17.52 4.88
C ALA A 28 14.41 -17.37 3.74
N PHE A 29 13.51 -18.35 3.57
CA PHE A 29 12.41 -18.26 2.62
C PHE A 29 11.44 -17.13 2.98
N SER A 30 11.04 -17.02 4.26
CA SER A 30 10.22 -15.90 4.72
C SER A 30 10.90 -14.55 4.51
N PHE A 31 12.21 -14.44 4.77
CA PHE A 31 12.99 -13.23 4.52
C PHE A 31 13.02 -12.87 3.03
N THR A 32 13.15 -13.86 2.16
CA THR A 32 13.11 -13.66 0.70
C THR A 32 11.76 -13.10 0.27
N LEU A 33 10.65 -13.69 0.72
CA LEU A 33 9.30 -13.24 0.39
C LEU A 33 9.01 -11.84 0.95
N LEU A 34 9.35 -11.61 2.22
CA LEU A 34 9.17 -10.32 2.87
C LEU A 34 10.01 -9.24 2.19
N GLY A 35 11.29 -9.52 1.90
CA GLY A 35 12.15 -8.60 1.18
C GLY A 35 11.60 -8.24 -0.20
N ALA A 36 11.04 -9.21 -0.93
CA ALA A 36 10.41 -8.98 -2.23
C ALA A 36 9.18 -8.06 -2.12
N CYS A 37 8.34 -8.25 -1.09
CA CYS A 37 7.22 -7.37 -0.80
C CYS A 37 7.68 -5.97 -0.38
N ILE A 38 8.69 -5.87 0.50
CA ILE A 38 9.24 -4.60 0.99
C ILE A 38 9.87 -3.79 -0.14
N GLY A 39 10.52 -4.46 -1.09
CA GLY A 39 11.04 -3.82 -2.30
C GLY A 39 9.97 -3.10 -3.12
N LEU A 40 8.67 -3.40 -2.95
CA LEU A 40 7.56 -2.71 -3.61
C LEU A 40 6.88 -1.63 -2.76
N VAL A 41 7.26 -1.49 -1.50
CA VAL A 41 6.59 -0.58 -0.56
C VAL A 41 6.70 0.91 -0.93
N PRO A 42 7.83 1.42 -1.43
CA PRO A 42 7.91 2.82 -1.88
C PRO A 42 6.86 3.17 -2.94
N ASP A 43 6.57 2.21 -3.83
CA ASP A 43 5.60 2.31 -4.93
C ASP A 43 4.12 2.16 -4.49
N LEU A 44 3.83 2.15 -3.18
CA LEU A 44 2.46 2.26 -2.70
C LEU A 44 1.81 3.61 -3.06
N ASP A 45 2.61 4.62 -3.40
CA ASP A 45 2.14 5.92 -3.88
C ASP A 45 1.62 5.92 -5.34
N VAL A 46 1.74 4.79 -6.04
CA VAL A 46 1.21 4.58 -7.39
C VAL A 46 0.28 3.40 -7.47
N LYS A 47 -0.43 3.27 -8.61
CA LYS A 47 -1.23 2.08 -8.94
C LYS A 47 -0.35 0.91 -9.40
N GLY A 48 0.65 0.56 -8.59
CA GLY A 48 1.60 -0.51 -8.82
C GLY A 48 1.05 -1.90 -8.47
N THR A 49 1.93 -2.91 -8.54
CA THR A 49 1.58 -4.31 -8.27
C THR A 49 1.17 -4.54 -6.82
N LEU A 50 1.94 -4.01 -5.86
CA LEU A 50 1.64 -4.18 -4.45
C LEU A 50 0.37 -3.44 -4.04
N SER A 51 0.23 -2.16 -4.41
CA SER A 51 -0.94 -1.36 -4.05
C SER A 51 -2.24 -1.97 -4.61
N ASN A 52 -2.23 -2.52 -5.82
CA ASN A 52 -3.41 -3.22 -6.37
C ASN A 52 -3.73 -4.54 -5.66
N LYS A 53 -2.72 -5.25 -5.14
CA LYS A 53 -2.93 -6.53 -4.43
C LYS A 53 -3.44 -6.36 -3.01
N ILE A 54 -2.96 -5.34 -2.28
CA ILE A 54 -3.39 -5.12 -0.89
C ILE A 54 -4.67 -4.28 -0.80
N SER A 55 -4.95 -3.46 -1.81
CA SER A 55 -6.18 -2.68 -1.83
C SER A 55 -7.40 -3.55 -2.09
N LEU A 56 -8.53 -3.16 -1.50
CA LEU A 56 -9.83 -3.70 -1.89
C LEU A 56 -10.07 -3.48 -3.39
N ASN A 57 -10.61 -4.49 -4.06
CA ASN A 57 -10.93 -4.37 -5.47
C ASN A 57 -12.12 -3.43 -5.65
N LYS A 58 -11.87 -2.23 -6.18
CA LYS A 58 -12.89 -1.21 -6.40
C LYS A 58 -14.09 -1.71 -7.19
N ASN A 59 -13.89 -2.63 -8.15
CA ASN A 59 -14.98 -3.11 -9.00
C ASN A 59 -15.95 -3.96 -8.19
N TRP A 60 -15.46 -4.76 -7.24
CA TRP A 60 -16.34 -5.51 -6.33
C TRP A 60 -17.19 -4.59 -5.45
N ILE A 61 -16.60 -3.49 -4.95
CA ILE A 61 -17.34 -2.51 -4.16
C ILE A 61 -18.39 -1.79 -5.02
N ILE A 62 -18.02 -1.36 -6.23
CA ILE A 62 -18.95 -0.71 -7.17
C ILE A 62 -20.10 -1.68 -7.52
N THR A 63 -19.80 -2.93 -7.82
CA THR A 63 -20.83 -3.94 -8.14
C THR A 63 -21.74 -4.20 -6.94
N LEU A 64 -21.20 -4.32 -5.72
CA LEU A 64 -22.01 -4.49 -4.52
C LEU A 64 -22.96 -3.30 -4.31
N LEU A 65 -22.46 -2.08 -4.43
CA LEU A 65 -23.29 -0.88 -4.31
C LEU A 65 -24.35 -0.80 -5.42
N ALA A 66 -24.01 -1.21 -6.64
CA ALA A 66 -24.97 -1.26 -7.74
C ALA A 66 -26.08 -2.31 -7.50
N LEU A 67 -25.75 -3.48 -6.93
CA LEU A 67 -26.74 -4.48 -6.53
C LEU A 67 -27.67 -3.95 -5.43
N LEU A 68 -27.12 -3.26 -4.42
CA LEU A 68 -27.93 -2.60 -3.39
C LEU A 68 -28.82 -1.49 -3.98
N GLY A 69 -28.28 -0.71 -4.92
CA GLY A 69 -29.04 0.32 -5.64
C GLY A 69 -30.19 -0.26 -6.44
N LEU A 70 -29.96 -1.40 -7.11
CA LEU A 70 -31.00 -2.13 -7.83
C LEU A 70 -32.10 -2.63 -6.88
N LEU A 71 -31.73 -3.17 -5.70
CA LEU A 71 -32.70 -3.61 -4.69
C LEU A 71 -33.56 -2.46 -4.19
N ILE A 72 -32.96 -1.31 -3.87
CA ILE A 72 -33.67 -0.09 -3.43
C ILE A 72 -34.62 0.39 -4.54
N LEU A 73 -34.13 0.41 -5.78
CA LEU A 73 -34.90 0.84 -6.94
C LEU A 73 -36.15 -0.02 -7.12
N VAL A 74 -36.00 -1.35 -7.16
CA VAL A 74 -37.11 -2.29 -7.33
C VAL A 74 -38.10 -2.19 -6.17
N ASN A 75 -37.60 -2.16 -4.93
CA ASN A 75 -38.44 -2.05 -3.74
C ASN A 75 -39.26 -0.76 -3.73
N SER A 76 -38.74 0.31 -4.34
CA SER A 76 -39.45 1.58 -4.45
C SER A 76 -40.78 1.49 -5.18
N PHE A 77 -40.87 0.63 -6.21
CA PHE A 77 -42.10 0.41 -6.96
C PHE A 77 -43.05 -0.58 -6.30
N ILE A 78 -42.56 -1.42 -5.38
CA ILE A 78 -43.36 -2.40 -4.65
C ILE A 78 -44.03 -1.76 -3.44
N VAL A 79 -43.27 -1.00 -2.65
CA VAL A 79 -43.69 -0.52 -1.32
C VAL A 79 -44.24 0.91 -1.36
N TYR A 80 -43.59 1.81 -2.10
CA TYR A 80 -43.89 3.24 -2.02
C TYR A 80 -44.83 3.73 -3.14
N LYS A 81 -45.50 4.85 -2.86
CA LYS A 81 -46.40 5.56 -3.78
C LYS A 81 -46.00 7.04 -3.88
N ASP A 82 -46.59 7.73 -4.86
CA ASP A 82 -46.43 9.16 -5.07
C ASP A 82 -44.95 9.61 -5.10
N ILE A 83 -44.59 10.64 -4.34
CA ILE A 83 -43.25 11.23 -4.35
C ILE A 83 -42.18 10.26 -3.82
N ASP A 84 -42.50 9.44 -2.81
CA ASP A 84 -41.56 8.54 -2.16
C ASP A 84 -41.04 7.46 -3.12
N ARG A 85 -41.90 7.02 -4.05
CA ARG A 85 -41.51 6.10 -5.13
C ARG A 85 -40.41 6.69 -6.01
N TRP A 86 -40.57 7.95 -6.41
CA TRP A 86 -39.61 8.63 -7.27
C TRP A 86 -38.30 8.95 -6.55
N LEU A 87 -38.38 9.26 -5.25
CA LEU A 87 -37.20 9.41 -4.40
C LEU A 87 -36.42 8.10 -4.28
N GLY A 88 -37.07 6.98 -3.99
CA GLY A 88 -36.41 5.67 -3.92
C GLY A 88 -35.82 5.22 -5.25
N PHE A 89 -36.51 5.49 -6.37
CA PHE A 89 -35.98 5.26 -7.71
C PHE A 89 -34.71 6.09 -7.97
N GLY A 90 -34.75 7.39 -7.66
CA GLY A 90 -33.62 8.29 -7.80
C GLY A 90 -32.42 7.87 -6.95
N LEU A 91 -32.65 7.49 -5.69
CA LEU A 91 -31.61 6.98 -4.79
C LEU A 91 -30.99 5.67 -5.31
N GLY A 92 -31.82 4.73 -5.77
CA GLY A 92 -31.35 3.47 -6.36
C GLY A 92 -30.47 3.70 -7.59
N LEU A 93 -30.92 4.54 -8.53
CA LEU A 93 -30.13 4.92 -9.71
C LEU A 93 -28.83 5.63 -9.33
N ALA A 94 -28.88 6.58 -8.39
CA ALA A 94 -27.70 7.29 -7.93
C ALA A 94 -26.68 6.30 -7.34
N LEU A 95 -27.12 5.35 -6.52
CA LEU A 95 -26.24 4.35 -5.92
C LEU A 95 -25.64 3.37 -6.95
N MET A 96 -26.32 3.14 -8.08
CA MET A 96 -25.77 2.35 -9.19
C MET A 96 -24.70 3.10 -9.99
N ILE A 97 -24.89 4.40 -10.21
CA ILE A 97 -24.09 5.17 -11.18
C ILE A 97 -22.95 5.93 -10.49
N VAL A 98 -23.26 6.68 -9.43
CA VAL A 98 -22.35 7.64 -8.79
C VAL A 98 -21.07 6.98 -8.25
N PRO A 99 -21.09 5.80 -7.59
CA PRO A 99 -19.88 5.20 -7.05
C PRO A 99 -18.80 4.91 -8.09
N SER A 100 -19.18 4.62 -9.35
CA SER A 100 -18.22 4.34 -10.43
C SER A 100 -17.29 5.53 -10.73
N PHE A 101 -17.77 6.76 -10.48
CA PHE A 101 -17.01 7.99 -10.68
C PHE A 101 -16.21 8.41 -9.44
N LEU A 102 -16.72 8.09 -8.25
CA LEU A 102 -16.11 8.51 -6.97
C LEU A 102 -15.05 7.53 -6.46
N ILE A 103 -15.27 6.22 -6.62
CA ILE A 103 -14.40 5.17 -6.05
C ILE A 103 -13.15 5.00 -6.91
N LYS A 104 -12.06 5.62 -6.47
CA LYS A 104 -10.73 5.56 -7.06
C LYS A 104 -9.82 4.62 -6.28
N GLN A 105 -8.82 4.04 -6.95
CA GLN A 105 -7.86 3.11 -6.35
C GLN A 105 -7.19 3.66 -5.09
N LYS A 106 -6.82 4.95 -5.09
CA LYS A 106 -6.20 5.60 -3.92
C LYS A 106 -7.06 5.54 -2.66
N TYR A 107 -8.39 5.57 -2.80
CA TYR A 107 -9.30 5.45 -1.66
C TYR A 107 -9.38 4.00 -1.16
N MET A 108 -9.22 3.01 -2.03
CA MET A 108 -9.15 1.60 -1.62
C MET A 108 -7.87 1.32 -0.83
N LEU A 109 -6.76 1.90 -1.26
CA LEU A 109 -5.51 1.84 -0.52
C LEU A 109 -5.61 2.58 0.82
N LEU A 110 -6.24 3.75 0.83
CA LEU A 110 -6.50 4.51 2.06
C LEU A 110 -7.36 3.71 3.05
N LEU A 111 -8.41 3.03 2.59
CA LEU A 111 -9.22 2.14 3.41
C LEU A 111 -8.38 0.97 3.97
N THR A 112 -7.48 0.41 3.17
CA THR A 112 -6.58 -0.66 3.62
C THR A 112 -5.63 -0.16 4.70
N GLY A 113 -5.02 1.01 4.51
CA GLY A 113 -4.18 1.65 5.52
C GLY A 113 -4.96 1.98 6.80
N ALA A 114 -6.18 2.50 6.68
CA ALA A 114 -7.04 2.81 7.80
C ALA A 114 -7.45 1.55 8.57
N ALA A 115 -7.78 0.46 7.87
CA ALA A 115 -8.08 -0.82 8.49
C ALA A 115 -6.85 -1.36 9.25
N SER A 116 -5.66 -1.37 8.63
CA SER A 116 -4.42 -1.78 9.30
C SER A 116 -4.11 -0.90 10.51
N LEU A 117 -4.33 0.41 10.41
CA LEU A 117 -4.15 1.36 11.51
C LEU A 117 -5.09 1.05 12.69
N ILE A 118 -6.38 0.87 12.42
CA ILE A 118 -7.39 0.56 13.44
C ILE A 118 -7.06 -0.77 14.11
N ILE A 119 -6.70 -1.80 13.34
CA ILE A 119 -6.31 -3.11 13.87
C ILE A 119 -5.04 -2.98 14.72
N GLY A 120 -4.05 -2.22 14.26
CA GLY A 120 -2.82 -1.96 15.00
C GLY A 120 -3.08 -1.30 16.36
N ILE A 121 -3.91 -0.27 16.39
CA ILE A 121 -4.31 0.42 17.62
C ILE A 121 -5.08 -0.53 18.55
N TYR A 122 -6.06 -1.26 18.02
CA TYR A 122 -6.87 -2.19 18.80
C TYR A 122 -6.03 -3.31 19.44
N GLN A 123 -5.06 -3.85 18.70
CA GLN A 123 -4.14 -4.88 19.20
C GLN A 123 -2.93 -4.32 19.96
N GLN A 124 -2.83 -2.99 20.12
CA GLN A 124 -1.66 -2.31 20.71
C GLN A 124 -0.33 -2.67 20.01
N ASN A 125 -0.40 -2.96 18.72
CA ASN A 125 0.74 -3.35 17.90
C ASN A 125 1.34 -2.12 17.21
N THR A 126 2.56 -1.77 17.61
CA THR A 126 3.20 -0.51 17.18
C THR A 126 3.61 -0.57 15.71
N TRP A 127 4.21 -1.66 15.23
CA TRP A 127 4.64 -1.74 13.83
C TRP A 127 3.45 -1.71 12.88
N LEU A 128 2.34 -2.36 13.24
CA LEU A 128 1.13 -2.40 12.41
C LEU A 128 0.44 -1.04 12.37
N THR A 129 0.42 -0.33 13.51
CA THR A 129 -0.05 1.06 13.60
C THR A 129 0.76 1.97 12.67
N MET A 130 2.10 1.90 12.76
CA MET A 130 2.99 2.70 11.92
C MET A 130 2.88 2.34 10.43
N LEU A 131 2.68 1.07 10.10
CA LEU A 131 2.43 0.59 8.74
C LEU A 131 1.11 1.13 8.19
N GLY A 132 0.04 1.12 9.00
CA GLY A 132 -1.24 1.71 8.63
C GLY A 132 -1.11 3.20 8.28
N ILE A 133 -0.40 3.97 9.13
CA ILE A 133 -0.07 5.38 8.87
C ILE A 133 0.71 5.53 7.56
N TYR A 134 1.74 4.71 7.34
CA TYR A 134 2.53 4.74 6.11
C TYR A 134 1.65 4.54 4.87
N ILE A 135 0.79 3.53 4.86
CA ILE A 135 -0.09 3.22 3.73
C ILE A 135 -1.08 4.37 3.47
N CYS A 136 -1.66 4.95 4.53
CA CYS A 136 -2.56 6.09 4.39
C CYS A 136 -1.86 7.31 3.77
N ILE A 137 -0.65 7.62 4.24
CA ILE A 137 0.14 8.75 3.71
C ILE A 137 0.55 8.46 2.26
N ALA A 138 1.08 7.28 1.97
CA ALA A 138 1.49 6.88 0.63
C ALA A 138 0.35 7.00 -0.39
N ALA A 139 -0.88 6.60 -0.02
CA ALA A 139 -2.06 6.70 -0.88
C ALA A 139 -2.41 8.13 -1.33
N LEU A 140 -1.95 9.14 -0.60
CA LEU A 140 -2.24 10.56 -0.85
C LEU A 140 -1.06 11.31 -1.48
N LEU A 141 0.14 10.75 -1.42
CA LEU A 141 1.35 11.38 -1.93
C LEU A 141 1.46 11.27 -3.46
N PRO A 142 2.07 12.28 -4.12
CA PRO A 142 2.47 12.14 -5.51
C PRO A 142 3.64 11.15 -5.62
N HIS A 143 3.69 10.43 -6.75
CA HIS A 143 4.75 9.46 -7.01
C HIS A 143 6.15 10.08 -6.90
N ARG A 144 7.08 9.36 -6.27
CA ARG A 144 8.49 9.76 -6.05
C ARG A 144 8.65 11.01 -5.19
N SER A 145 7.81 11.11 -4.16
CA SER A 145 7.92 12.12 -3.13
C SER A 145 8.51 11.57 -1.84
N LEU A 146 7.81 11.67 -0.70
CA LEU A 146 8.33 11.26 0.61
C LEU A 146 8.59 9.75 0.70
N THR A 147 7.81 8.92 0.01
CA THR A 147 8.04 7.46 -0.11
C THR A 147 9.36 7.13 -0.82
N HIS A 148 9.91 8.05 -1.59
CA HIS A 148 11.19 7.87 -2.30
C HIS A 148 12.27 8.81 -1.71
N SER A 149 12.23 8.98 -0.40
CA SER A 149 13.15 9.84 0.35
C SER A 149 13.85 9.07 1.46
N LEU A 150 14.92 9.67 2.00
CA LEU A 150 15.61 9.14 3.17
C LEU A 150 14.68 9.10 4.40
N ILE A 151 13.74 10.04 4.49
CA ILE A 151 12.74 10.05 5.57
C ILE A 151 11.81 8.84 5.45
N GLY A 152 11.39 8.50 4.22
CA GLY A 152 10.61 7.28 3.96
C GLY A 152 11.37 6.03 4.38
N LEU A 153 12.66 5.94 4.01
CA LEU A 153 13.54 4.85 4.42
C LEU A 153 13.69 4.76 5.95
N ILE A 154 13.95 5.87 6.63
CA ILE A 154 14.10 5.93 8.09
C ILE A 154 12.80 5.49 8.77
N TYR A 155 11.66 6.04 8.33
CA TYR A 155 10.36 5.69 8.89
C TYR A 155 10.05 4.20 8.71
N PHE A 156 10.30 3.64 7.52
CA PHE A 156 10.07 2.23 7.27
C PHE A 156 11.08 1.33 8.01
N SER A 157 12.30 1.81 8.27
CA SER A 157 13.27 1.12 9.12
C SER A 157 12.78 1.05 10.58
N PHE A 158 12.12 2.10 11.09
CA PHE A 158 11.47 2.04 12.41
C PHE A 158 10.31 1.04 12.45
N ILE A 159 9.52 0.91 11.38
CA ILE A 159 8.53 -0.18 11.28
C ILE A 159 9.24 -1.53 11.43
N GLY A 160 10.33 -1.74 10.70
CA GLY A 160 11.14 -2.96 10.78
C GLY A 160 11.69 -3.24 12.19
N TYR A 161 12.12 -2.20 12.91
CA TYR A 161 12.58 -2.32 14.29
C TYR A 161 11.49 -2.82 15.25
N TYR A 162 10.28 -2.25 15.18
CA TYR A 162 9.17 -2.71 16.01
C TYR A 162 8.67 -4.09 15.58
N LEU A 163 8.71 -4.39 14.28
CA LEU A 163 8.39 -5.73 13.77
C LEU A 163 9.36 -6.78 14.31
N GLU A 164 10.67 -6.49 14.32
CA GLU A 164 11.70 -7.36 14.90
C GLU A 164 11.47 -7.62 16.38
N LYS A 165 11.11 -6.58 17.15
CA LYS A 165 10.80 -6.70 18.58
C LYS A 165 9.57 -7.57 18.85
N ASP A 166 8.50 -7.40 18.09
CA ASP A 166 7.25 -8.13 18.31
C ASP A 166 7.36 -9.59 17.88
N PHE A 167 8.05 -9.88 16.78
CA PHE A 167 8.22 -11.26 16.29
C PHE A 167 9.43 -11.97 16.88
N GLN A 168 10.33 -11.26 17.57
CA GLN A 168 11.58 -11.78 18.13
C GLN A 168 12.46 -12.50 17.08
N MET A 169 12.43 -12.00 15.84
CA MET A 169 13.17 -12.57 14.71
C MET A 169 14.29 -11.62 14.30
N ASN A 170 15.51 -11.93 14.74
CA ASN A 170 16.69 -11.12 14.48
C ASN A 170 16.85 -10.85 12.97
N GLY A 171 17.14 -9.59 12.63
CA GLY A 171 17.43 -9.17 11.26
C GLY A 171 16.23 -8.68 10.45
N LEU A 172 15.01 -8.71 10.98
CA LEU A 172 13.83 -8.13 10.31
C LEU A 172 13.97 -6.61 10.09
N SER A 173 14.56 -5.88 11.04
CA SER A 173 14.84 -4.45 10.89
C SER A 173 15.84 -4.20 9.75
N LEU A 174 16.89 -5.02 9.66
CA LEU A 174 17.87 -4.92 8.59
C LEU A 174 17.25 -5.29 7.23
N LEU A 175 16.40 -6.32 7.19
CA LEU A 175 15.63 -6.70 6.00
C LEU A 175 14.77 -5.54 5.50
N CYS A 176 14.00 -4.91 6.38
CA CYS A 176 13.17 -3.76 6.03
C CYS A 176 13.99 -2.61 5.47
N ALA A 177 15.08 -2.23 6.15
CA ALA A 177 15.94 -1.15 5.72
C ALA A 177 16.62 -1.46 4.39
N ALA A 178 17.22 -2.64 4.25
CA ALA A 178 17.99 -3.02 3.07
C ALA A 178 17.11 -3.20 1.83
N SER A 179 15.96 -3.88 1.95
CA SER A 179 15.05 -4.07 0.82
C SER A 179 14.42 -2.74 0.37
N TYR A 180 14.07 -1.85 1.30
CA TYR A 180 13.58 -0.51 0.94
C TYR A 180 14.68 0.34 0.29
N ALA A 181 15.90 0.31 0.83
CA ALA A 181 17.05 0.99 0.25
C ALA A 181 17.37 0.48 -1.16
N SER A 182 17.25 -0.83 -1.40
CA SER A 182 17.45 -1.44 -2.71
C SER A 182 16.51 -0.82 -3.76
N HIS A 183 15.25 -0.54 -3.37
CA HIS A 183 14.30 0.15 -4.24
C HIS A 183 14.80 1.55 -4.59
N LEU A 184 15.20 2.35 -3.60
CA LEU A 184 15.68 3.72 -3.82
C LEU A 184 16.91 3.76 -4.71
N ILE A 185 17.87 2.87 -4.48
CA ILE A 185 19.10 2.75 -5.29
C ILE A 185 18.72 2.44 -6.74
N LEU A 186 17.83 1.46 -6.95
CA LEU A 186 17.38 1.10 -8.28
C LEU A 186 16.61 2.21 -8.98
N ASP A 187 16.11 3.20 -8.28
CA ASP A 187 15.38 4.33 -8.86
C ASP A 187 16.23 5.60 -9.07
N MET A 188 17.54 5.54 -8.75
CA MET A 188 18.51 6.60 -9.06
C MET A 188 18.75 6.73 -10.58
N LYS A 189 19.09 7.95 -11.04
CA LYS A 189 19.44 8.25 -12.45
C LYS A 189 20.75 7.63 -12.91
N ILE A 190 21.58 7.15 -11.98
CA ILE A 190 22.83 6.45 -12.29
C ILE A 190 22.54 5.23 -13.20
N PHE A 191 21.36 4.63 -13.09
CA PHE A 191 20.94 3.53 -13.95
C PHE A 191 20.29 4.04 -15.26
N PRO A 192 20.74 3.58 -16.44
CA PRO A 192 20.32 4.12 -17.74
C PRO A 192 18.83 3.94 -18.07
N LYS A 193 18.13 3.06 -17.35
CA LYS A 193 16.68 2.84 -17.53
C LYS A 193 15.81 3.89 -16.81
N ASN A 194 16.37 4.72 -15.93
CA ASN A 194 15.62 5.70 -15.16
C ASN A 194 15.78 7.12 -15.72
N ARG A 195 14.73 7.60 -16.38
CA ARG A 195 14.69 8.99 -16.86
C ARG A 195 14.35 10.01 -15.77
N LYS A 196 13.78 9.53 -14.66
CA LYS A 196 13.44 10.31 -13.47
C LYS A 196 14.19 9.70 -12.28
N GLY A 197 14.77 10.54 -11.44
CA GLY A 197 15.53 10.09 -10.26
C GLY A 197 14.68 10.03 -8.99
N VAL A 198 15.35 9.84 -7.87
CA VAL A 198 14.78 9.94 -6.51
C VAL A 198 15.18 11.25 -5.86
N LYS A 199 14.27 11.81 -5.04
CA LYS A 199 14.52 13.05 -4.30
C LYS A 199 14.77 12.72 -2.85
N LEU A 200 15.97 12.19 -2.57
CA LEU A 200 16.31 11.62 -1.27
C LEU A 200 16.13 12.60 -0.10
N LEU A 201 16.32 13.90 -0.34
CA LEU A 201 16.28 14.94 0.69
C LEU A 201 14.91 15.61 0.84
N GLN A 202 13.83 15.08 0.26
CA GLN A 202 12.49 15.63 0.52
C GLN A 202 12.09 15.48 2.00
N PRO A 203 11.32 16.45 2.56
CA PRO A 203 10.78 17.64 1.91
C PRO A 203 11.74 18.84 1.85
N PHE A 204 12.96 18.72 2.38
CA PHE A 204 13.92 19.81 2.53
C PHE A 204 14.56 20.24 1.20
N SER A 205 14.76 19.31 0.27
CA SER A 205 15.31 19.61 -1.06
C SER A 205 14.63 18.77 -2.15
N LYS A 206 14.55 19.36 -3.34
CA LYS A 206 14.03 18.71 -4.56
C LYS A 206 15.13 18.18 -5.48
N PHE A 207 16.39 18.21 -5.02
CA PHE A 207 17.53 17.68 -5.76
C PHE A 207 17.30 16.21 -6.12
N GLU A 208 17.52 15.87 -7.39
CA GLU A 208 17.28 14.53 -7.95
C GLU A 208 18.59 13.82 -8.20
N ILE A 209 18.70 12.59 -7.71
CA ILE A 209 19.83 11.67 -7.92
C ILE A 209 19.35 10.47 -8.73
#